data_AF-A0A4V1KRT8-F1
#
_entry.id   AF-A0A4V1KRT8-F1
#
_cell.length_a   1.000
_cell.length_b   1.000
_cell.length_c   1.000
_cell.angle_alpha   90.00
_cell.angle_beta   90.00
_cell.angle_gamma   90.00
#
_symmetry.space_group_name_H-M   'P 1'
#
loop_
_entity.id
_entity.type
_entity.pdbx_description
1 polymer ?
#
loop_
_entity_poly.entity_id
_entity_poly.type
_entity_poly.pdbx_seq_one_letter_code
_entity_poly.pdbx_strand_id
1 'polypeptide(L)'
;MNDFFTTNKRSIFGGLLTFLFLLIGIFLLGNVSGYKAKELIEASLSGVNMLCNTIVLGSATILTLLLTLLGISTSSKSTLKKAHYIQVSNIAKIDTVLFITALVLFQMFNIPITESEEVPTSWFKYLYWITLFFSSLISGMMVTVVLLLYSTVTNIISIVGLGKDHYLISEEEIEEEEEEEEEEKN
;
A
#
# COMPACT_ATOMS: atom_id res chain seq x y z
N MET A 1 10.73 -1.31 -13.20
CA MET A 1 9.47 -0.83 -12.58
C MET A 1 8.23 -1.35 -13.33
N ASN A 2 8.27 -1.50 -14.67
CA ASN A 2 7.14 -2.05 -15.44
C ASN A 2 6.71 -3.47 -15.02
N ASP A 3 7.64 -4.37 -14.70
CA ASP A 3 7.28 -5.74 -14.24
C ASP A 3 6.53 -5.78 -12.91
N PHE A 4 6.72 -4.77 -12.05
CA PHE A 4 6.02 -4.74 -10.77
C PHE A 4 4.51 -4.55 -10.96
N PHE A 5 4.13 -3.67 -11.89
CA PHE A 5 2.73 -3.35 -12.18
C PHE A 5 2.02 -4.48 -12.91
N THR A 6 2.71 -5.21 -13.79
CA THR A 6 2.14 -6.37 -14.50
C THR A 6 1.96 -7.55 -13.57
N THR A 7 2.96 -7.86 -12.73
CA THR A 7 2.92 -8.98 -11.78
C THR A 7 1.90 -8.74 -10.65
N ASN A 8 1.78 -7.51 -10.14
CA ASN A 8 0.91 -7.18 -9.00
C ASN A 8 -0.37 -6.44 -9.41
N LYS A 9 -0.78 -6.59 -10.67
CA LYS A 9 -1.91 -5.85 -11.26
C LYS A 9 -3.19 -5.97 -10.43
N ARG A 10 -3.47 -7.14 -9.85
CA ARG A 10 -4.66 -7.39 -9.02
C ARG A 10 -4.66 -6.54 -7.75
N SER A 11 -3.55 -6.49 -7.02
CA SER A 11 -3.42 -5.74 -5.77
C SER A 11 -3.54 -4.23 -6.01
N ILE A 12 -2.86 -3.73 -7.05
CA ILE A 12 -2.91 -2.32 -7.46
C ILE A 12 -4.32 -1.94 -7.91
N PHE A 13 -4.98 -2.81 -8.69
CA PHE A 13 -6.35 -2.57 -9.12
C PHE A 13 -7.33 -2.55 -7.94
N GLY A 14 -7.17 -3.42 -6.95
CA GLY A 14 -7.99 -3.41 -5.74
C GLY A 14 -7.87 -2.11 -4.95
N GLY A 15 -6.65 -1.60 -4.78
CA GLY A 15 -6.42 -0.31 -4.14
C GLY A 15 -6.95 0.87 -4.95
N LEU A 16 -6.73 0.87 -6.27
CA LEU A 16 -7.26 1.89 -7.17
C LEU A 16 -8.79 1.91 -7.18
N LEU A 17 -9.43 0.73 -7.20
CA LEU A 17 -10.88 0.60 -7.14
C LEU A 17 -11.42 1.15 -5.81
N THR A 18 -10.74 0.87 -4.70
CA THR A 18 -11.10 1.40 -3.38
C THR A 18 -10.99 2.92 -3.36
N PHE A 19 -9.87 3.46 -3.86
CA PHE A 19 -9.68 4.91 -3.96
C PHE A 19 -10.77 5.56 -4.80
N LEU A 20 -11.07 5.03 -5.99
CA LEU A 20 -12.10 5.56 -6.87
C LEU A 20 -13.49 5.45 -6.24
N PHE A 21 -13.81 4.35 -5.56
CA PHE A 21 -15.07 4.18 -4.86
C PHE A 21 -15.26 5.25 -3.77
N LEU A 22 -14.24 5.49 -2.95
CA LEU A 22 -14.27 6.53 -1.94
C LEU A 22 -14.35 7.93 -2.56
N LEU A 23 -13.59 8.16 -3.63
CA LEU A 23 -13.58 9.44 -4.35
C LEU A 23 -14.94 9.75 -4.99
N ILE A 24 -15.63 8.75 -5.53
CA ILE A 24 -17.01 8.88 -6.02
C ILE A 24 -17.94 9.22 -4.86
N GLY A 25 -17.80 8.56 -3.71
CA GLY A 25 -18.57 8.91 -2.50
C GLY A 25 -18.38 10.36 -2.06
N ILE A 26 -17.13 10.85 -2.13
CA ILE A 26 -16.77 12.25 -1.87
C ILE A 26 -17.44 13.17 -2.90
N PHE A 27 -17.35 12.85 -4.20
CA PHE A 27 -17.93 13.64 -5.28
C PHE A 27 -19.46 13.76 -5.18
N LEU A 28 -20.15 12.70 -4.74
CA LEU A 28 -21.60 12.68 -4.55
C LEU A 28 -22.10 13.62 -3.45
N LEU A 29 -21.21 14.11 -2.56
CA LEU A 29 -21.56 15.05 -1.51
C LEU A 29 -21.94 16.45 -2.05
N GLY A 30 -21.59 16.77 -3.29
CA GLY A 30 -21.96 18.02 -3.95
C GLY A 30 -21.15 19.22 -3.45
N ASN A 31 -21.71 20.44 -3.50
CA ASN A 31 -21.01 21.65 -3.09
C ASN A 31 -21.23 21.98 -1.61
N VAL A 32 -20.14 22.25 -0.90
CA VAL A 32 -20.15 22.70 0.50
C VAL A 32 -19.70 24.16 0.58
N SER A 33 -20.40 24.96 1.39
CA SER A 33 -20.03 26.36 1.66
C SER A 33 -18.79 26.43 2.57
N GLY A 34 -18.03 27.53 2.53
CA GLY A 34 -16.81 27.68 3.34
C GLY A 34 -17.05 27.56 4.85
N TYR A 35 -18.16 28.12 5.34
CA TYR A 35 -18.54 28.00 6.76
C TYR A 35 -18.87 26.54 7.14
N LYS A 36 -19.66 25.83 6.33
CA LYS A 36 -19.99 24.44 6.59
C LYS A 36 -18.77 23.53 6.45
N ALA A 37 -17.85 23.86 5.54
CA ALA A 37 -16.60 23.14 5.37
C ALA A 37 -15.71 23.24 6.62
N LYS A 38 -15.64 24.40 7.28
CA LYS A 38 -14.93 24.57 8.57
C LYS A 38 -15.47 23.60 9.63
N GLU A 39 -16.79 23.60 9.84
CA GLU A 39 -17.46 22.70 10.80
C GLU A 39 -17.20 21.22 10.49
N LEU A 40 -17.23 20.84 9.20
CA LEU A 40 -16.96 19.47 8.76
C LEU A 40 -15.49 19.07 8.93
N ILE A 41 -14.53 19.99 8.74
CA ILE A 41 -13.12 19.73 9.02
C ILE A 41 -12.95 19.41 10.52
N GLU A 42 -13.47 20.26 11.40
CA GLU A 42 -13.38 20.06 12.86
C GLU A 42 -14.03 18.74 13.30
N ALA A 43 -15.21 18.43 12.77
CA ALA A 43 -15.91 17.18 13.07
C ALA A 43 -15.18 15.93 12.54
N SER A 44 -14.47 16.05 11.41
CA SER A 44 -13.77 14.93 10.76
C SER A 44 -12.33 14.74 11.24
N LEU A 45 -11.73 15.74 11.90
CA LEU A 45 -10.32 15.72 12.30
C LEU A 45 -9.96 14.50 13.15
N SER A 46 -10.81 14.14 14.12
CA SER A 46 -10.61 12.94 14.94
C SER A 46 -10.60 11.66 14.10
N GLY A 47 -11.52 11.54 13.15
CA GLY A 47 -11.60 10.38 12.26
C GLY A 47 -10.38 10.28 11.32
N VAL A 48 -9.96 11.40 10.75
CA VAL A 48 -8.76 11.46 9.89
C VAL A 48 -7.50 11.14 10.69
N ASN A 49 -7.38 11.66 11.92
CA ASN A 49 -6.28 11.35 12.82
C ASN A 49 -6.22 9.87 13.17
N MET A 50 -7.36 9.26 13.47
CA MET A 50 -7.46 7.83 13.74
C MET A 50 -7.03 7.00 12.52
N LEU A 51 -7.48 7.37 11.32
CA LEU A 51 -7.09 6.74 10.07
C LEU A 51 -5.56 6.79 9.87
N CYS A 52 -4.97 7.98 9.94
CA CYS A 52 -3.52 8.14 9.74
C CYS A 52 -2.73 7.35 10.79
N ASN A 53 -3.08 7.43 12.07
CA ASN A 53 -2.39 6.68 13.12
C ASN A 53 -2.53 5.17 12.95
N THR A 54 -3.70 4.70 12.49
CA THR A 54 -3.92 3.27 12.20
C THR A 54 -3.05 2.81 11.03
N ILE A 55 -2.93 3.62 9.97
CA ILE A 55 -2.06 3.31 8.84
C ILE A 55 -0.59 3.29 9.29
N VAL A 56 -0.14 4.27 10.06
CA VAL A 56 1.24 4.32 10.59
C VAL A 56 1.56 3.08 11.42
N LEU A 57 0.69 2.71 12.37
CA LEU A 57 0.88 1.52 13.19
C LEU A 57 0.83 0.22 12.35
N GLY A 58 -0.11 0.15 11.41
CA GLY A 58 -0.27 -0.98 10.49
C GLY A 58 0.97 -1.19 9.63
N SER A 59 1.47 -0.14 8.99
CA SER A 59 2.70 -0.16 8.17
C SER A 59 3.93 -0.53 9.01
N ALA A 60 4.10 0.02 10.22
CA ALA A 60 5.20 -0.41 11.11
C ALA A 60 5.16 -1.91 11.41
N THR A 61 3.95 -2.46 11.60
CA THR A 61 3.73 -3.89 11.83
C THR A 61 4.03 -4.70 10.56
N ILE A 62 3.62 -4.22 9.38
CA ILE A 62 3.89 -4.87 8.09
C ILE A 62 5.40 -4.97 7.84
N LEU A 63 6.16 -3.88 8.00
CA LEU A 63 7.62 -3.90 7.87
C LEU A 63 8.26 -4.92 8.83
N THR A 64 7.78 -4.97 10.08
CA THR A 64 8.26 -5.93 11.09
C THR A 64 7.96 -7.38 10.68
N LEU A 65 6.76 -7.66 10.17
CA LEU A 65 6.37 -8.98 9.69
C LEU A 65 7.18 -9.41 8.47
N LEU A 66 7.44 -8.50 7.53
CA LEU A 66 8.29 -8.77 6.37
C LEU A 66 9.73 -9.11 6.80
N LEU A 67 10.29 -8.37 7.75
CA LEU A 67 11.62 -8.69 8.31
C LEU A 67 11.64 -10.05 9.00
N THR A 68 10.58 -10.36 9.78
CA THR A 68 10.43 -11.65 10.46
C THR A 68 10.38 -12.81 9.46
N LEU A 69 9.60 -12.64 8.38
CA LEU A 69 9.50 -13.61 7.29
C LEU A 69 10.86 -13.86 6.61
N LEU A 70 11.61 -12.80 6.33
CA LEU A 70 12.95 -12.92 5.75
C LEU A 70 13.93 -13.64 6.71
N GLY A 71 13.86 -13.34 8.01
CA GLY A 71 14.67 -13.98 9.03
C GLY A 71 14.42 -15.49 9.14
N ILE A 72 13.15 -15.90 9.12
CA ILE A 72 12.76 -17.32 9.16
C ILE A 72 13.21 -18.04 7.88
N SER A 73 12.98 -17.42 6.71
CA SER A 73 13.36 -18.04 5.45
C SER A 73 14.86 -18.28 5.33
N THR A 74 15.69 -17.32 5.74
CA THR A 74 17.15 -17.44 5.61
C THR A 74 17.71 -18.57 6.48
N SER A 75 16.98 -18.94 7.55
CA SER A 75 17.35 -20.03 8.46
C SER A 75 16.82 -21.41 8.01
N SER A 76 15.84 -21.43 7.11
CA SER A 76 15.30 -22.67 6.53
C SER A 76 16.16 -23.13 5.36
N LYS A 77 16.36 -24.46 5.22
CA LYS A 77 17.02 -25.04 4.03
C LYS A 77 16.23 -24.80 2.72
N SER A 78 14.98 -24.33 2.83
CA SER A 78 14.20 -23.81 1.70
C SER A 78 14.62 -22.37 1.43
N THR A 79 15.61 -22.19 0.55
CA THR A 79 15.97 -20.86 0.05
C THR A 79 14.73 -20.23 -0.60
N LEU A 80 14.28 -19.08 -0.10
CA LEU A 80 13.29 -18.30 -0.85
C LEU A 80 13.90 -17.98 -2.22
N LYS A 81 13.26 -18.44 -3.30
CA LYS A 81 13.68 -18.08 -4.66
C LYS A 81 13.81 -16.55 -4.78
N LYS A 82 14.77 -16.09 -5.57
CA LYS A 82 15.10 -14.67 -5.81
C LYS A 82 13.86 -13.80 -6.06
N ALA A 83 12.85 -14.33 -6.76
CA ALA A 83 11.57 -13.69 -7.02
C ALA A 83 10.83 -13.23 -5.74
N HIS A 84 10.86 -14.01 -4.65
CA HIS A 84 10.17 -13.66 -3.41
C HIS A 84 10.88 -12.55 -2.63
N TYR A 85 12.22 -12.54 -2.63
CA TYR A 85 12.99 -11.43 -2.06
C TYR A 85 12.67 -10.12 -2.79
N ILE A 86 12.54 -10.17 -4.11
CA ILE A 86 12.14 -9.00 -4.91
C ILE A 86 10.72 -8.56 -4.56
N GLN A 87 9.77 -9.49 -4.42
CA GLN A 87 8.40 -9.17 -3.99
C GLN A 87 8.38 -8.50 -2.61
N VAL A 88 9.03 -9.09 -1.61
CA VAL A 88 9.12 -8.53 -0.25
C VAL A 88 9.77 -7.14 -0.26
N SER A 89 10.85 -6.95 -1.03
CA SER A 89 11.50 -5.65 -1.18
C SER A 89 10.57 -4.59 -1.76
N ASN A 90 9.76 -4.95 -2.76
CA ASN A 90 8.80 -4.03 -3.37
C ASN A 90 7.67 -3.64 -2.40
N ILE A 91 7.17 -4.60 -1.60
CA ILE A 91 6.18 -4.30 -0.56
C ILE A 91 6.77 -3.33 0.46
N ALA A 92 7.97 -3.61 0.96
CA ALA A 92 8.63 -2.76 1.95
C ALA A 92 8.82 -1.32 1.43
N LYS A 93 9.17 -1.14 0.15
CA LYS A 93 9.30 0.20 -0.46
C LYS A 93 7.96 0.94 -0.49
N ILE A 94 6.89 0.30 -0.96
CA ILE A 94 5.56 0.93 -1.06
C ILE A 94 5.00 1.23 0.33
N ASP A 95 5.16 0.30 1.27
CA ASP A 95 4.71 0.46 2.65
C ASP A 95 5.48 1.57 3.37
N THR A 96 6.78 1.72 3.11
CA THR A 96 7.57 2.86 3.64
C THR A 96 7.06 4.19 3.09
N VAL A 97 6.73 4.26 1.79
CA VAL A 97 6.15 5.47 1.19
C VAL A 97 4.80 5.78 1.82
N LEU A 98 3.95 4.78 2.03
CA LEU A 98 2.66 4.92 2.71
C LEU A 98 2.84 5.43 4.14
N PHE A 99 3.76 4.83 4.91
CA PHE A 99 4.06 5.21 6.29
C PHE A 99 4.48 6.67 6.40
N ILE A 100 5.45 7.11 5.58
CA ILE A 100 5.93 8.50 5.58
C ILE A 100 4.81 9.45 5.15
N THR A 101 4.05 9.10 4.12
CA THR A 101 2.93 9.93 3.63
C THR A 101 1.86 10.08 4.71
N ALA A 102 1.49 9.00 5.40
CA ALA A 102 0.52 9.04 6.49
C ALA A 102 0.99 9.90 7.67
N LEU A 103 2.28 9.83 8.03
CA LEU A 103 2.86 10.70 9.06
C LEU A 103 2.84 12.18 8.68
N VAL A 104 3.24 12.51 7.45
CA VAL A 104 3.24 13.89 6.95
C VAL A 104 1.81 14.44 6.92
N LEU A 105 0.85 13.65 6.43
CA LEU A 105 -0.56 14.04 6.41
C LEU A 105 -1.14 14.19 7.83
N PHE A 106 -0.83 13.27 8.74
CA PHE A 106 -1.22 13.39 10.15
C PHE A 106 -0.74 14.71 10.74
N GLN A 107 0.55 15.04 10.56
CA GLN A 107 1.10 16.30 11.06
C GLN A 107 0.42 17.50 10.42
N MET A 108 0.19 17.46 9.11
CA MET A 108 -0.46 18.54 8.36
C MET A 108 -1.91 18.77 8.81
N PHE A 109 -2.69 17.70 9.03
CA PHE A 109 -4.08 17.82 9.46
C PHE A 109 -4.23 18.28 10.91
N ASN A 110 -3.22 18.05 11.76
CA ASN A 110 -3.22 18.54 13.15
C ASN A 110 -2.79 20.00 13.30
N ILE A 111 -2.41 20.69 12.23
CA ILE A 111 -2.17 22.14 12.30
C ILE A 111 -3.54 22.82 12.48
N PRO A 112 -3.75 23.63 13.53
CA PRO A 112 -5.05 24.26 13.82
C PRO A 112 -5.33 25.46 12.90
N ILE A 113 -5.41 25.21 11.59
CA ILE A 113 -5.65 26.25 10.56
C ILE A 113 -7.05 26.88 10.73
N THR A 114 -8.00 26.15 11.32
CA THR A 114 -9.37 26.60 11.59
C THR A 114 -9.46 27.69 12.66
N GLU A 115 -8.45 27.79 13.54
CA GLU A 115 -8.36 28.80 14.60
C GLU A 115 -7.64 30.08 14.13
N SER A 116 -7.10 30.09 12.92
CA SER A 116 -6.39 31.27 12.38
C SER A 116 -7.38 32.32 11.89
N GLU A 117 -7.28 33.54 12.43
CA GLU A 117 -8.07 34.70 12.01
C GLU A 117 -7.66 35.24 10.62
N GLU A 118 -6.48 34.87 10.13
CA GLU A 118 -5.94 35.35 8.86
C GLU A 118 -6.40 34.53 7.63
N VAL A 119 -7.04 33.37 7.84
CA VAL A 119 -7.44 32.47 6.75
C VAL A 119 -8.86 32.80 6.24
N PRO A 120 -9.02 33.18 4.96
CA PRO A 120 -10.35 33.48 4.40
C PRO A 120 -11.29 32.28 4.44
N THR A 121 -12.57 32.50 4.72
CA THR A 121 -13.56 31.42 4.84
C THR A 121 -13.71 30.56 3.58
N SER A 122 -13.44 31.12 2.39
CA SER A 122 -13.43 30.40 1.12
C SER A 122 -12.34 29.33 1.04
N TRP A 123 -11.23 29.47 1.79
CA TRP A 123 -10.14 28.49 1.81
C TRP A 123 -10.54 27.18 2.47
N PHE A 124 -11.42 27.20 3.48
CA PHE A 124 -11.88 25.99 4.16
C PHE A 124 -12.58 25.02 3.20
N LYS A 125 -13.24 25.53 2.15
CA LYS A 125 -13.80 24.68 1.10
C LYS A 125 -12.69 23.84 0.45
N TYR A 126 -11.59 24.47 0.03
CA TYR A 126 -10.49 23.76 -0.62
C TYR A 126 -9.79 22.79 0.34
N LEU A 127 -9.51 23.22 1.56
CA LEU A 127 -8.90 22.37 2.59
C LEU A 127 -9.75 21.13 2.85
N TYR A 128 -11.07 21.27 2.96
CA TYR A 128 -11.98 20.16 3.16
C TYR A 128 -11.87 19.11 2.03
N TRP A 129 -11.96 19.54 0.77
CA TRP A 129 -11.84 18.63 -0.37
C TRP A 129 -10.46 17.98 -0.48
N ILE A 130 -9.39 18.74 -0.19
CA ILE A 130 -8.02 18.23 -0.16
C ILE A 130 -7.86 17.14 0.91
N THR A 131 -8.38 17.37 2.12
CA THR A 131 -8.34 16.39 3.21
C THR A 131 -9.07 15.10 2.84
N LEU A 132 -10.26 15.21 2.24
CA LEU A 132 -11.02 14.04 1.78
C LEU A 132 -10.29 13.28 0.66
N PHE A 133 -9.73 14.01 -0.31
CA PHE A 133 -8.94 13.42 -1.38
C PHE A 133 -7.76 12.62 -0.82
N PHE A 134 -6.93 13.23 0.04
CA PHE A 134 -5.78 12.54 0.62
C PHE A 134 -6.18 11.37 1.52
N SER A 135 -7.26 11.50 2.30
CA SER A 135 -7.83 10.40 3.12
C SER A 135 -8.23 9.19 2.27
N SER A 136 -8.89 9.44 1.13
CA SER A 136 -9.24 8.36 0.19
C SER A 136 -7.99 7.75 -0.47
N LEU A 137 -7.00 8.58 -0.82
CA LEU A 137 -5.76 8.13 -1.45
C LEU A 137 -4.97 7.17 -0.55
N ILE A 138 -4.71 7.57 0.70
CA ILE A 138 -3.96 6.72 1.64
C ILE A 138 -4.74 5.45 2.01
N SER A 139 -6.07 5.50 2.00
CA SER A 139 -6.91 4.32 2.21
C SER A 139 -6.76 3.31 1.05
N GLY A 140 -6.76 3.78 -0.20
CA GLY A 140 -6.50 2.93 -1.37
C GLY A 140 -5.08 2.37 -1.40
N MET A 141 -4.09 3.16 -1.01
CA MET A 141 -2.71 2.70 -0.86
C MET A 141 -2.59 1.61 0.20
N MET A 142 -3.25 1.77 1.36
CA MET A 142 -3.26 0.77 2.42
C MET A 142 -3.85 -0.57 1.93
N VAL A 143 -4.98 -0.53 1.22
CA VAL A 143 -5.56 -1.73 0.61
C VAL A 143 -4.59 -2.39 -0.36
N THR A 144 -3.86 -1.61 -1.17
CA THR A 144 -2.83 -2.14 -2.08
C THR A 144 -1.77 -2.92 -1.31
N VAL A 145 -1.23 -2.35 -0.23
CA VAL A 145 -0.19 -3.00 0.58
C VAL A 145 -0.71 -4.28 1.22
N VAL A 146 -1.93 -4.26 1.77
CA VAL A 146 -2.56 -5.45 2.36
C VAL A 146 -2.73 -6.57 1.33
N LEU A 147 -3.18 -6.25 0.11
CA LEU A 147 -3.34 -7.23 -0.96
C LEU A 147 -2.00 -7.78 -1.47
N LEU A 148 -0.96 -6.94 -1.54
CA LEU A 148 0.39 -7.40 -1.85
C LEU A 148 0.88 -8.39 -0.79
N LEU A 149 0.71 -8.05 0.49
CA LEU A 149 1.12 -8.92 1.59
C LEU A 149 0.36 -10.24 1.58
N TYR A 150 -0.95 -10.21 1.34
CA TYR A 150 -1.75 -11.42 1.18
C TYR A 150 -1.19 -12.32 0.07
N SER A 151 -0.90 -11.74 -1.11
CA SER A 151 -0.34 -12.49 -2.23
C SER A 151 1.02 -13.12 -1.90
N THR A 152 1.90 -12.40 -1.19
CA THR A 152 3.20 -12.94 -0.78
C THR A 152 3.04 -14.07 0.24
N VAL A 153 2.16 -13.91 1.22
CA VAL A 153 1.87 -14.95 2.22
C VAL A 153 1.29 -16.20 1.56
N THR A 154 0.33 -16.07 0.64
CA THR A 154 -0.24 -17.22 -0.07
C THR A 154 0.78 -17.94 -0.94
N ASN A 155 1.68 -17.20 -1.61
CA ASN A 155 2.75 -17.78 -2.42
C ASN A 155 3.72 -18.59 -1.55
N ILE A 156 4.10 -18.06 -0.38
CA ILE A 156 4.98 -18.77 0.56
C ILE A 156 4.30 -20.01 1.13
N ILE A 157 3.02 -19.93 1.51
CA ILE A 157 2.27 -21.10 2.00
C ILE A 157 2.20 -22.18 0.92
N SER A 158 1.99 -21.81 -0.35
CA SER A 158 1.92 -22.78 -1.45
C SER A 158 3.25 -23.51 -1.66
N ILE A 159 4.35 -22.77 -1.64
CA ILE A 159 5.69 -23.31 -1.94
C ILE A 159 6.26 -24.03 -0.72
N VAL A 160 6.38 -23.33 0.40
CA VAL A 160 7.03 -23.84 1.62
C VAL A 160 6.10 -24.75 2.42
N GLY A 161 4.81 -24.42 2.50
CA GLY A 161 3.85 -25.14 3.34
C GLY A 161 3.22 -26.36 2.66
N LEU A 162 2.88 -26.25 1.38
CA LEU A 162 2.20 -27.31 0.64
C LEU A 162 3.12 -28.11 -0.30
N GLY A 163 4.38 -27.71 -0.46
CA GLY A 163 5.35 -28.41 -1.32
C GLY A 163 4.91 -28.51 -2.78
N LYS A 164 4.03 -27.60 -3.22
CA LYS A 164 3.55 -27.55 -4.60
C LYS A 164 4.50 -26.69 -5.43
N ASP A 165 5.57 -27.31 -5.92
CA ASP A 165 6.34 -26.77 -7.04
C ASP A 165 5.48 -26.87 -8.30
N HIS A 166 4.67 -25.86 -8.64
CA HIS A 166 4.20 -25.75 -10.03
C HIS A 166 3.66 -24.38 -10.46
N TYR A 167 4.09 -24.03 -11.69
CA TYR A 167 3.38 -23.29 -12.75
C TYR A 167 3.51 -21.77 -12.82
N LEU A 168 4.63 -21.19 -12.39
CA LEU A 168 5.01 -19.81 -12.78
C LEU A 168 6.51 -19.74 -13.09
N ILE A 169 7.01 -20.72 -13.83
CA ILE A 169 8.29 -20.56 -14.54
C ILE A 169 7.94 -19.74 -15.79
N SER A 170 8.56 -18.57 -15.97
CA SER A 170 8.57 -17.92 -17.28
C SER A 170 9.25 -18.88 -18.25
N GLU A 171 8.69 -19.10 -19.44
CA GLU A 171 9.29 -20.00 -20.46
C GLU A 171 10.79 -19.74 -20.67
N GLU A 172 11.26 -18.51 -20.45
CA GLU A 172 12.68 -18.11 -20.45
C GLU A 172 13.57 -18.82 -19.39
N GLU A 173 13.07 -19.18 -18.20
CA GLU A 173 13.88 -19.88 -17.18
C GLU A 173 13.96 -21.40 -17.43
N ILE A 174 13.05 -21.97 -18.24
CA ILE A 174 13.10 -23.38 -18.64
C ILE A 174 14.15 -23.57 -19.75
N GLU A 175 14.23 -22.64 -20.70
CA GLU A 175 15.23 -22.69 -21.77
C GLU A 175 16.67 -22.53 -21.23
N GLU A 176 16.89 -21.67 -20.22
CA GLU A 176 18.21 -21.50 -19.59
C GLU A 176 18.65 -22.75 -18.78
N GLU A 177 17.74 -23.41 -18.05
CA GLU A 177 18.06 -24.64 -17.32
C GLU A 177 18.26 -25.86 -18.25
N GLU A 178 17.55 -25.93 -19.39
CA GLU A 178 17.73 -26.98 -20.39
C GLU A 178 19.03 -26.80 -21.19
N GLU A 179 19.44 -25.58 -21.50
CA GLU A 179 20.73 -25.29 -22.16
C GLU A 179 21.94 -25.57 -21.25
N GLU A 180 21.87 -25.22 -19.96
CA GLU A 180 22.95 -25.54 -18.99
C GLU A 180 23.11 -27.05 -18.77
N GLU A 181 22.01 -27.83 -18.78
CA GLU A 181 22.05 -29.29 -18.65
C GLU A 181 22.56 -30.02 -19.91
N GLU A 182 22.42 -29.42 -21.10
CA GLU A 182 22.97 -29.96 -22.35
C GLU A 182 24.46 -29.62 -22.54
N GLU A 183 24.93 -28.50 -22.00
CA GLU A 183 26.37 -28.15 -22.00
C GLU A 183 27.19 -28.99 -21.00
N GLU A 184 26.63 -29.40 -19.86
CA GLU A 184 27.35 -30.29 -18.91
C GLU A 184 27.43 -31.77 -19.37
N LYS A 185 26.62 -32.17 -20.37
CA LYS A 185 26.59 -33.55 -20.89
C LYS A 185 27.40 -33.77 -22.17
N ASN A 186 28.03 -32.73 -22.73
CA ASN A 186 28.94 -32.80 -23.90
C ASN A 186 30.39 -32.48 -23.53
#